data_AF-A0A9E2FJK5-F1
#
_entry.id   AF-A0A9E2FJK5-F1
#
_cell.length_a   1.000
_cell.length_b   1.000
_cell.length_c   1.000
_cell.angle_alpha   90.00
_cell.angle_beta   90.00
_cell.angle_gamma   90.00
#
_symmetry.space_group_name_H-M   'P 1'
#
loop_
_entity.id
_entity.type
_entity.pdbx_description
1 polymer ?
#
loop_
_entity_poly.entity_id
_entity_poly.type
_entity_poly.pdbx_seq_one_letter_code
_entity_poly.pdbx_strand_id
1 'polypeptide(L)'
;MSMETIETEDNIVVPASVLLTVERHKGYGSVPGLDDDELAEPAELERWVMLQEWGPILVLPVQKRRCDIRPEVDESGHLDWGAFGTIDFDRIRPPFDKARYKLDRLREELKDAVIMLGIVTERVPGRSKYMVLKQLRMSVIDIEHITNDDMCAIAKWYLRTRRLGKEIEGLRQALMRRS
;
A
#
# COMPACT_ATOMS: atom_id res chain seq x y z
N MET A 1 31.44 18.69 -12.99
CA MET A 1 30.32 19.29 -13.73
C MET A 1 29.44 19.98 -12.72
N SER A 2 29.51 21.31 -12.68
CA SER A 2 28.72 22.16 -11.78
C SER A 2 27.25 22.18 -12.25
N MET A 3 26.32 21.83 -11.37
CA MET A 3 24.89 21.99 -11.62
C MET A 3 24.53 23.48 -11.54
N GLU A 4 24.01 24.03 -12.63
CA GLU A 4 23.52 25.41 -12.67
C GLU A 4 22.23 25.51 -11.85
N THR A 5 22.24 26.38 -10.85
CA THR A 5 21.07 26.80 -10.07
C THR A 5 20.62 28.16 -10.58
N ILE A 6 19.35 28.28 -10.98
CA ILE A 6 18.74 29.55 -11.41
C ILE A 6 17.79 29.99 -10.31
N GLU A 7 17.96 31.20 -9.79
CA GLU A 7 17.13 31.79 -8.73
C GLU A 7 15.89 32.48 -9.33
N THR A 8 14.72 32.25 -8.73
CA THR A 8 13.47 33.00 -9.01
C THR A 8 12.94 33.67 -7.73
N GLU A 9 12.15 34.74 -7.93
CA GLU A 9 11.87 35.87 -7.02
C GLU A 9 11.25 35.59 -5.62
N ASP A 10 11.07 34.34 -5.20
CA ASP A 10 10.45 33.98 -3.90
C ASP A 10 11.33 33.11 -2.97
N ASN A 11 12.66 33.07 -3.18
CA ASN A 11 13.62 32.40 -2.28
C ASN A 11 13.38 30.89 -2.02
N ILE A 12 12.62 30.19 -2.87
CA ILE A 12 12.49 28.73 -2.80
C ILE A 12 13.48 28.11 -3.78
N VAL A 13 14.57 27.53 -3.26
CA VAL A 13 15.57 26.80 -4.05
C VAL A 13 14.97 25.46 -4.48
N VAL A 14 14.41 25.44 -5.68
CA VAL A 14 13.88 24.23 -6.30
C VAL A 14 14.91 23.69 -7.30
N PRO A 15 15.32 22.41 -7.21
CA PRO A 15 16.24 21.83 -8.18
C PRO A 15 15.62 21.79 -9.59
N ALA A 16 16.42 22.05 -10.63
CA ALA A 16 15.98 22.11 -12.03
C ALA A 16 15.19 20.86 -12.50
N SER A 17 15.42 19.71 -11.85
CA SER A 17 14.67 18.47 -12.09
C SER A 17 13.16 18.58 -11.82
N VAL A 18 12.73 19.47 -10.93
CA VAL A 18 11.31 19.65 -10.57
C VAL A 18 10.59 20.57 -11.58
N LEU A 19 11.29 21.53 -12.19
CA LEU A 19 10.73 22.33 -13.29
C LEU A 19 10.53 21.47 -14.56
N LEU A 20 11.46 20.56 -14.82
CA LEU A 20 11.33 19.57 -15.90
C LEU A 20 10.13 18.62 -15.75
N THR A 21 9.64 18.39 -14.53
CA THR A 21 8.43 17.55 -14.33
C THR A 21 7.14 18.21 -14.79
N VAL A 22 7.07 19.54 -14.81
CA VAL A 22 5.86 20.26 -15.29
C VAL A 22 5.75 20.19 -16.81
N GLU A 23 6.89 20.19 -17.53
CA GLU A 23 6.92 19.98 -18.99
C GLU A 23 6.67 18.51 -19.40
N ARG A 24 6.89 17.55 -18.49
CA ARG A 24 6.68 16.11 -18.75
C ARG A 24 5.21 15.67 -18.82
N HIS A 25 4.25 16.57 -18.62
CA HIS A 25 2.83 16.21 -18.79
C HIS A 25 2.42 15.95 -20.25
N LYS A 26 3.28 16.25 -21.23
CA LYS A 26 3.06 15.89 -22.64
C LYS A 26 3.72 14.54 -22.94
N GLY A 27 3.01 13.43 -22.69
CA GLY A 27 3.55 12.06 -22.75
C GLY A 27 4.38 11.72 -24.00
N TYR A 28 4.04 12.27 -25.17
CA TYR A 28 4.79 12.08 -26.42
C TYR A 28 5.25 13.39 -27.10
N GLY A 29 5.11 14.54 -26.44
CA GLY A 29 5.44 15.84 -27.00
C GLY A 29 4.39 16.41 -27.97
N SER A 30 4.74 17.48 -28.68
CA SER A 30 3.89 18.15 -29.68
C SER A 30 4.40 17.91 -31.11
N VAL A 31 3.49 17.90 -32.09
CA VAL A 31 3.83 17.69 -33.50
C VAL A 31 3.76 19.04 -34.24
N PRO A 32 4.84 19.50 -34.89
CA PRO A 32 4.83 20.77 -35.62
C PRO A 32 3.72 20.83 -36.68
N GLY A 33 2.85 21.84 -36.58
CA GLY A 33 1.76 22.08 -37.53
C GLY A 33 0.45 21.36 -37.20
N LEU A 34 0.35 20.70 -36.04
CA LEU A 34 -0.87 20.09 -35.53
C LEU A 34 -1.13 20.61 -34.10
N ASP A 35 -2.38 20.92 -33.79
CA ASP A 35 -2.74 21.42 -32.46
C ASP A 35 -2.71 20.28 -31.42
N ASP A 36 -2.34 20.60 -30.19
CA ASP A 36 -2.18 19.60 -29.13
C ASP A 36 -3.52 18.97 -28.74
N ASP A 37 -4.63 19.69 -28.91
CA ASP A 37 -5.99 19.20 -28.66
C ASP A 37 -6.48 18.21 -29.74
N GLU A 38 -5.82 18.19 -30.91
CA GLU A 38 -6.08 17.23 -31.98
C GLU A 38 -5.19 15.97 -31.88
N LEU A 39 -4.20 15.98 -30.98
CA LEU A 39 -3.36 14.81 -30.73
C LEU A 39 -4.13 13.78 -29.90
N ALA A 40 -4.15 12.53 -30.40
CA ALA A 40 -4.66 11.40 -29.63
C ALA A 40 -3.89 11.27 -28.30
N GLU A 41 -4.61 10.92 -27.24
CA GLU A 41 -3.98 10.72 -25.94
C GLU A 41 -2.91 9.61 -26.04
N PRO A 42 -1.81 9.70 -25.27
CA PRO A 42 -0.75 8.70 -25.29
C PRO A 42 -1.25 7.25 -25.18
N ALA A 43 -2.22 7.00 -24.29
CA ALA A 43 -2.80 5.68 -24.09
C ALA A 43 -3.58 5.17 -25.32
N GLU A 44 -4.16 6.07 -26.12
CA GLU A 44 -4.84 5.71 -27.36
C GLU A 44 -3.84 5.34 -28.45
N LEU A 45 -2.75 6.09 -28.59
CA LEU A 45 -1.66 5.78 -29.53
C LEU A 45 -1.03 4.41 -29.21
N GLU A 46 -0.72 4.15 -27.94
CA GLU A 46 -0.19 2.86 -27.50
C GLU A 46 -1.16 1.72 -27.82
N ARG A 47 -2.46 1.93 -27.60
CA ARG A 47 -3.49 0.94 -27.93
C ARG A 47 -3.54 0.67 -29.44
N TRP A 48 -3.43 1.70 -30.27
CA TRP A 48 -3.39 1.55 -31.72
C TRP A 48 -2.16 0.75 -32.19
N VAL A 49 -0.98 1.06 -31.66
CA VAL A 49 0.26 0.31 -31.97
C VAL A 49 0.12 -1.14 -31.53
N MET A 50 -0.39 -1.39 -30.32
CA MET A 50 -0.64 -2.74 -29.82
C MET A 50 -1.62 -3.51 -30.70
N LEU A 51 -2.70 -2.89 -31.16
CA LEU A 51 -3.65 -3.54 -32.07
C LEU A 51 -3.06 -3.77 -33.47
N GLN A 52 -2.23 -2.87 -33.97
CA GLN A 52 -1.59 -3.02 -35.28
C GLN A 52 -0.54 -4.14 -35.28
N GLU A 53 0.33 -4.16 -34.27
CA GLU A 53 1.43 -5.14 -34.19
C GLU A 53 0.95 -6.50 -33.66
N TRP A 54 0.08 -6.50 -32.65
CA TRP A 54 -0.31 -7.70 -31.91
C TRP A 54 -1.74 -8.13 -32.18
N GLY A 55 -2.52 -7.38 -32.96
CA GLY A 55 -3.89 -7.73 -33.34
C GLY A 55 -4.05 -9.18 -33.82
N PRO A 56 -3.21 -9.69 -34.74
CA PRO A 56 -3.28 -11.08 -35.17
C PRO A 56 -3.09 -12.08 -34.02
N ILE A 57 -2.23 -11.78 -33.05
CA ILE A 57 -1.96 -12.64 -31.88
C ILE A 57 -3.14 -12.57 -30.89
N LEU A 58 -3.69 -11.37 -30.67
CA LEU A 58 -4.83 -11.15 -29.77
C LEU A 58 -6.12 -11.81 -30.28
N VAL A 59 -6.26 -12.01 -31.60
CA VAL A 59 -7.39 -12.70 -32.23
C VAL A 59 -7.25 -14.22 -32.18
N LEU A 60 -6.06 -14.75 -31.91
CA LEU A 60 -5.88 -16.20 -31.80
C LEU A 60 -6.77 -16.73 -30.67
N PRO A 61 -7.58 -17.76 -30.93
CA PRO A 61 -8.35 -18.39 -29.87
C PRO A 61 -7.36 -18.89 -28.81
N VAL A 62 -7.47 -18.35 -27.60
CA VAL A 62 -6.72 -18.86 -26.46
C VAL A 62 -7.14 -20.31 -26.30
N GLN A 63 -6.29 -21.24 -26.74
CA GLN A 63 -6.49 -22.65 -26.44
C GLN A 63 -6.66 -22.71 -24.93
N LYS A 64 -7.83 -23.16 -24.46
CA LYS A 64 -8.04 -23.54 -23.06
C LYS A 64 -7.10 -24.71 -22.80
N ARG A 65 -5.83 -24.40 -22.52
CA ARG A 65 -4.79 -25.39 -22.35
C ARG A 65 -5.19 -26.28 -21.17
N ARG A 66 -5.45 -27.55 -21.47
CA ARG A 66 -5.30 -28.65 -20.51
C ARG A 66 -3.79 -28.88 -20.31
N CYS A 67 -3.10 -27.91 -19.70
CA CYS A 67 -1.72 -28.12 -19.27
C CYS A 67 -1.69 -28.02 -17.76
N ASP A 68 -1.14 -29.04 -17.11
CA ASP A 68 -1.01 -29.11 -15.65
C ASP A 68 0.14 -28.25 -15.10
N ILE A 69 0.65 -27.34 -15.92
CA ILE A 69 1.78 -26.47 -15.64
C ILE A 69 1.38 -25.06 -16.08
N ARG A 70 1.39 -24.13 -15.14
CA ARG A 70 1.26 -22.69 -15.40
C ARG A 70 2.65 -22.07 -15.28
N PRO A 71 3.32 -21.76 -16.40
CA PRO A 71 4.54 -20.98 -16.32
C PRO A 71 4.21 -19.59 -15.76
N GLU A 72 4.90 -19.19 -14.71
CA GLU A 72 4.86 -17.82 -14.21
C GLU A 72 5.90 -17.00 -14.96
N VAL A 73 5.59 -15.73 -15.24
CA VAL A 73 6.55 -14.80 -15.85
C VAL A 73 7.19 -14.03 -14.71
N ASP A 74 8.51 -14.08 -14.62
CA ASP A 74 9.25 -13.37 -13.59
C ASP A 74 9.25 -11.84 -13.82
N GLU A 75 9.75 -11.09 -12.84
CA GLU A 75 9.85 -9.62 -12.91
C GLU A 75 10.75 -9.12 -14.07
N SER A 76 11.53 -10.01 -14.69
CA SER A 76 12.40 -9.72 -15.83
C SER A 76 11.81 -10.19 -17.17
N GLY A 77 10.58 -10.71 -17.18
CA GLY A 77 9.89 -11.17 -18.39
C GLY A 77 10.29 -12.58 -18.87
N HIS A 78 11.08 -13.34 -18.10
CA HIS A 78 11.41 -14.73 -18.44
C HIS A 78 10.36 -15.70 -17.92
N LEU A 79 10.12 -16.79 -18.65
CA LEU A 79 9.27 -17.88 -18.16
C LEU A 79 10.02 -18.66 -17.08
N ASP A 80 9.53 -18.59 -15.85
CA ASP A 80 9.96 -19.45 -14.76
C ASP A 80 9.22 -20.80 -14.87
N TRP A 81 10.00 -21.86 -15.04
CA TRP A 81 9.54 -23.26 -15.05
C TRP A 81 9.77 -23.94 -13.70
N GLY A 82 9.93 -23.16 -12.63
CA GLY A 82 10.18 -23.64 -11.28
C GLY A 82 9.08 -24.59 -10.77
N ALA A 83 9.47 -25.47 -9.84
CA ALA A 83 8.60 -26.49 -9.22
C ALA A 83 7.31 -25.93 -8.59
N PHE A 84 7.25 -24.62 -8.36
CA PHE A 84 6.12 -23.89 -7.79
C PHE A 84 4.98 -23.60 -8.79
N GLY A 85 5.21 -23.72 -10.10
CA GLY A 85 4.20 -23.52 -11.16
C GLY A 85 3.41 -24.78 -11.57
N THR A 86 3.52 -25.86 -10.80
CA THR A 86 2.85 -27.15 -11.09
C THR A 86 1.48 -27.23 -10.39
N ILE A 87 0.48 -27.81 -11.05
CA ILE A 87 -0.85 -28.05 -10.46
C ILE A 87 -0.78 -28.89 -9.18
N ASP A 88 0.24 -29.75 -9.04
CA ASP A 88 0.44 -30.52 -7.81
C ASP A 88 0.81 -29.62 -6.61
N PHE A 89 1.55 -28.53 -6.83
CA PHE A 89 1.83 -27.54 -5.79
C PHE A 89 0.55 -26.79 -5.36
N ASP A 90 -0.29 -26.41 -6.32
CA ASP A 90 -1.60 -25.80 -6.07
C ASP A 90 -2.58 -26.75 -5.36
N ARG A 91 -2.50 -28.06 -5.62
CA ARG A 91 -3.31 -29.08 -4.94
C ARG A 91 -2.88 -29.32 -3.50
N ILE A 92 -1.58 -29.23 -3.21
CA ILE A 92 -1.04 -29.43 -1.86
C ILE A 92 -1.31 -28.20 -0.98
N ARG A 93 -1.37 -26.99 -1.56
CA ARG A 93 -1.67 -25.79 -0.79
C ARG A 93 -3.17 -25.63 -0.58
N PRO A 94 -3.65 -25.53 0.68
CA PRO A 94 -5.00 -25.04 0.91
C PRO A 94 -5.13 -23.64 0.29
N PRO A 95 -6.31 -23.29 -0.25
CA PRO A 95 -6.53 -21.98 -0.84
C PRO A 95 -6.13 -20.89 0.16
N PHE A 96 -5.32 -19.94 -0.29
CA PHE A 96 -4.83 -18.88 0.59
C PHE A 96 -6.00 -18.05 1.12
N ASP A 97 -6.30 -18.23 2.40
CA ASP A 97 -7.34 -17.49 3.08
C ASP A 97 -6.80 -16.10 3.48
N LYS A 98 -7.01 -15.14 2.58
CA LYS A 98 -6.65 -13.72 2.79
C LYS A 98 -7.19 -13.17 4.11
N ALA A 99 -8.37 -13.62 4.54
CA ALA A 99 -8.99 -13.13 5.76
C ALA A 99 -8.30 -13.68 7.01
N ARG A 100 -7.93 -14.97 7.01
CA ARG A 100 -7.10 -15.57 8.08
C ARG A 100 -5.73 -14.93 8.13
N TYR A 101 -5.05 -14.79 7.00
CA TYR A 101 -3.74 -14.14 6.95
C TYR A 101 -3.77 -12.72 7.51
N LYS A 102 -4.77 -11.91 7.12
CA LYS A 102 -4.96 -10.56 7.65
C LYS A 102 -5.19 -10.59 9.17
N LEU A 103 -6.00 -11.53 9.65
CA LEU A 103 -6.31 -11.66 11.07
C LEU A 103 -5.05 -12.02 11.89
N ASP A 104 -4.22 -12.94 11.41
CA ASP A 104 -2.97 -13.32 12.06
C ASP A 104 -1.98 -12.15 12.08
N ARG A 105 -1.85 -11.42 10.97
CA ARG A 105 -1.03 -10.21 10.92
C ARG A 105 -1.48 -9.14 11.94
N LEU A 106 -2.79 -8.89 12.05
CA LEU A 106 -3.33 -7.96 13.03
C LEU A 106 -3.11 -8.43 14.48
N ARG A 107 -3.09 -9.75 14.73
CA ARG A 107 -2.77 -10.29 16.07
C ARG A 107 -1.33 -10.04 16.46
N GLU A 108 -0.38 -10.23 15.55
CA GLU A 108 1.02 -9.90 15.80
C GLU A 108 1.19 -8.40 16.04
N GLU A 109 0.58 -7.55 15.21
CA GLU A 109 0.60 -6.09 15.44
C GLU A 109 -0.02 -5.67 16.79
N LEU A 110 -1.09 -6.35 17.22
CA LEU A 110 -1.70 -6.11 18.53
C LEU A 110 -0.75 -6.53 19.66
N LYS A 111 -0.07 -7.66 19.52
CA LYS A 111 0.90 -8.16 20.51
C LYS A 111 2.06 -7.17 20.66
N ASP A 112 2.62 -6.69 19.55
CA ASP A 112 3.67 -5.67 19.56
C ASP A 112 3.20 -4.38 20.24
N ALA A 113 2.00 -3.91 19.90
CA ALA A 113 1.42 -2.71 20.51
C ALA A 113 1.18 -2.87 22.03
N VAL A 114 0.81 -4.06 22.50
CA VAL A 114 0.66 -4.36 23.93
C VAL A 114 2.01 -4.38 24.65
N ILE A 115 3.05 -4.95 24.03
CA ILE A 115 4.42 -4.94 24.56
C ILE A 115 4.90 -3.49 24.72
N MET A 116 4.75 -2.68 23.66
CA MET A 116 5.13 -1.27 23.69
C MET A 116 4.34 -0.48 24.74
N LEU A 117 3.04 -0.74 24.87
CA LEU A 117 2.23 -0.14 25.94
C LEU A 117 2.79 -0.53 27.32
N GLY A 118 3.15 -1.79 27.54
CA GLY A 118 3.78 -2.27 28.77
C GLY A 118 5.05 -1.49 29.11
N ILE A 119 5.99 -1.43 28.18
CA ILE A 119 7.28 -0.72 28.34
C ILE A 119 7.05 0.76 28.70
N VAL A 120 6.15 1.46 28.02
CA VAL A 120 5.88 2.88 28.31
C VAL A 120 5.16 3.03 29.65
N THR A 121 4.25 2.11 30.00
CA THR A 121 3.55 2.18 31.30
C THR A 121 4.47 1.94 32.49
N GLU A 122 5.57 1.21 32.32
CA GLU A 122 6.58 1.01 33.38
C GLU A 122 7.37 2.28 33.68
N ARG A 123 7.58 3.14 32.67
CA ARG A 123 8.30 4.42 32.84
C ARG A 123 7.58 5.42 33.73
N VAL A 124 6.25 5.32 33.78
CA VAL A 124 5.41 6.23 34.57
C VAL A 124 4.96 5.55 35.86
N PRO A 125 5.58 5.89 37.01
CA PRO A 125 5.16 5.34 38.29
C PRO A 125 3.82 5.93 38.75
N GLY A 126 3.07 5.17 39.54
CA GLY A 126 1.88 5.64 40.23
C GLY A 126 0.56 5.43 39.48
N ARG A 127 -0.51 6.02 40.06
CA ARG A 127 -1.91 5.80 39.62
C ARG A 127 -2.40 6.79 38.55
N SER A 128 -1.63 7.84 38.27
CA SER A 128 -1.98 8.90 37.32
C SER A 128 -2.23 8.35 35.90
N LYS A 129 -1.44 7.35 35.47
CA LYS A 129 -1.63 6.70 34.16
C LYS A 129 -3.01 6.07 33.99
N TYR A 130 -3.55 5.46 35.06
CA TYR A 130 -4.88 4.87 35.01
C TYR A 130 -5.99 5.92 34.97
N MET A 131 -5.79 7.08 35.59
CA MET A 131 -6.73 8.19 35.54
C MET A 131 -6.84 8.76 34.12
N VAL A 132 -5.69 9.00 33.47
CA VAL A 132 -5.62 9.47 32.08
C VAL A 132 -6.29 8.46 31.15
N LEU A 133 -5.95 7.17 31.27
CA LEU A 133 -6.57 6.11 30.48
C LEU A 133 -8.09 5.99 30.71
N LYS A 134 -8.55 6.16 31.96
CA LYS A 134 -9.98 6.18 32.30
C LYS A 134 -10.69 7.35 31.63
N GLN A 135 -10.11 8.55 31.67
CA GLN A 135 -10.67 9.75 31.03
C GLN A 135 -10.70 9.64 29.51
N LEU A 136 -9.63 9.12 28.88
CA LEU A 136 -9.58 8.81 27.45
C LEU A 136 -10.62 7.78 27.04
N ARG A 137 -10.80 6.73 27.85
CA ARG A 137 -11.83 5.70 27.60
C ARG A 137 -13.24 6.28 27.59
N MET A 138 -13.49 7.29 28.44
CA MET A 138 -14.75 8.02 28.53
C MET A 138 -14.86 9.16 27.50
N SER A 139 -13.84 9.38 26.66
CA SER A 139 -13.78 10.49 25.69
C SER A 139 -13.93 11.87 26.34
N VAL A 140 -13.47 12.03 27.58
CA VAL A 140 -13.50 13.33 28.31
C VAL A 140 -12.32 14.22 27.93
N ILE A 141 -11.21 13.60 27.50
CA ILE A 141 -9.95 14.26 27.18
C ILE A 141 -9.41 13.68 25.88
N ASP A 142 -8.98 14.53 24.96
CA ASP A 142 -8.23 14.13 23.75
C ASP A 142 -6.72 14.11 23.99
N ILE A 143 -5.99 13.39 23.13
CA ILE A 143 -4.53 13.21 23.23
C ILE A 143 -3.79 14.55 23.32
N GLU A 144 -4.27 15.58 22.60
CA GLU A 144 -3.65 16.90 22.51
C GLU A 144 -3.68 17.67 23.84
N HIS A 145 -4.59 17.32 24.75
CA HIS A 145 -4.69 17.94 26.06
C HIS A 145 -3.68 17.37 27.08
N ILE A 146 -2.92 16.33 26.71
CA ILE A 146 -1.96 15.67 27.59
C ILE A 146 -0.58 16.33 27.41
N THR A 147 -0.15 17.08 28.42
CA THR A 147 1.13 17.82 28.38
C THR A 147 2.36 16.97 28.67
N ASN A 148 2.21 15.84 29.35
CA ASN A 148 3.32 14.94 29.68
C ASN A 148 3.56 13.95 28.52
N ASP A 149 4.78 13.93 27.99
CA ASP A 149 5.16 13.12 26.83
C ASP A 149 4.96 11.61 27.06
N ASP A 150 5.33 11.09 28.22
CA ASP A 150 5.15 9.67 28.54
C ASP A 150 3.66 9.31 28.66
N MET A 151 2.85 10.17 29.30
CA MET A 151 1.39 9.97 29.35
C MET A 151 0.76 10.03 27.97
N CYS A 152 1.24 10.93 27.10
CA CYS A 152 0.81 11.05 25.72
C CYS A 152 1.18 9.78 24.93
N ALA A 153 2.38 9.23 25.15
CA ALA A 153 2.79 7.95 24.56
C ALA A 153 1.90 6.78 25.05
N ILE A 154 1.60 6.69 26.35
CA ILE A 154 0.66 5.69 26.90
C ILE A 154 -0.70 5.80 26.23
N ALA A 155 -1.23 7.03 26.10
CA ALA A 155 -2.51 7.30 25.46
C ALA A 155 -2.54 6.83 23.99
N LYS A 156 -1.50 7.17 23.22
CA LYS A 156 -1.35 6.76 21.81
C LYS A 156 -1.33 5.24 21.66
N TRP A 157 -0.52 4.54 22.45
CA TRP A 157 -0.44 3.08 22.40
C TRP A 157 -1.73 2.40 22.87
N TYR A 158 -2.40 2.94 23.89
CA TYR A 158 -3.71 2.45 24.33
C TYR A 158 -4.78 2.58 23.24
N LEU A 159 -4.82 3.72 22.54
CA LEU A 159 -5.78 3.90 21.45
C LEU A 159 -5.48 2.99 20.26
N ARG A 160 -4.19 2.77 19.96
CA ARG A 160 -3.76 1.84 18.92
C ARG A 160 -4.18 0.40 19.23
N THR A 161 -3.92 -0.08 20.44
CA THR A 161 -4.33 -1.44 20.86
C THR A 161 -5.85 -1.59 20.82
N ARG A 162 -6.60 -0.58 21.27
CA ARG A 162 -8.07 -0.57 21.19
C ARG A 162 -8.59 -0.61 19.74
N ARG A 163 -7.96 0.14 18.83
CA ARG A 163 -8.31 0.14 17.40
C ARG A 163 -8.06 -1.23 16.77
N LEU A 164 -6.87 -1.80 16.97
CA LEU A 164 -6.51 -3.12 16.46
C LEU A 164 -7.44 -4.21 16.99
N GLY A 165 -7.77 -4.17 18.29
CA GLY A 165 -8.73 -5.09 18.89
C GLY A 165 -10.13 -5.02 18.26
N LYS A 166 -10.63 -3.80 17.97
CA LYS A 166 -11.90 -3.62 17.26
C LYS A 166 -11.85 -4.16 15.82
N GLU A 167 -10.74 -3.97 15.12
CA GLU A 167 -10.58 -4.47 13.74
C GLU A 167 -10.55 -6.01 13.70
N ILE A 168 -9.83 -6.65 14.63
CA ILE A 168 -9.81 -8.11 14.78
C ILE A 168 -11.21 -8.64 15.07
N GLU A 169 -11.94 -8.01 15.99
CA GLU A 169 -13.30 -8.41 16.34
C GLU A 169 -14.27 -8.25 15.16
N GLY A 170 -14.18 -7.14 14.42
CA GLY A 170 -14.94 -6.93 13.19
C GLY A 170 -14.66 -7.99 12.13
N LEU A 171 -13.40 -8.38 11.93
CA LEU A 171 -13.03 -9.46 11.01
C LEU A 171 -13.55 -10.82 11.47
N ARG A 172 -13.50 -11.12 12.78
CA ARG A 172 -14.05 -12.37 13.33
C ARG A 172 -15.55 -12.47 13.10
N GLN A 173 -16.29 -11.40 13.35
CA GLN A 173 -17.74 -11.36 13.11
C GLN A 173 -18.06 -11.49 11.61
N ALA A 174 -17.28 -10.85 10.74
CA ALA A 174 -17.45 -11.00 9.30
C ALA A 174 -17.18 -12.43 8.81
N LEU A 175 -16.20 -13.13 9.40
CA LEU A 175 -15.91 -14.53 9.12
C LEU A 175 -17.04 -15.46 9.57
N MET A 176 -17.57 -15.27 10.79
CA MET A 176 -18.69 -16.07 11.31
C MET A 176 -19.98 -15.90 10.51
N ARG A 177 -20.20 -14.74 9.88
CA ARG A 177 -21.37 -14.51 9.02
C ARG A 177 -21.26 -15.15 7.63
N ARG A 178 -20.05 -15.57 7.23
CA ARG A 178 -19.78 -16.19 5.92
C ARG A 178 -19.75 -17.72 5.97
N SER A 179 -19.55 -18.29 7.17
CA SER A 179 -19.63 -19.74 7.45
C SER A 179 -21.07 -20.16 7.72
#